data_AF-A0A7C3WR51-F1
#
_entry.id   AF-A0A7C3WR51-F1
#
_cell.length_a   1.000
_cell.length_b   1.000
_cell.length_c   1.000
_cell.angle_alpha   90.00
_cell.angle_beta   90.00
_cell.angle_gamma   90.00
#
_symmetry.space_group_name_H-M   'P 1'
#
loop_
_entity.id
_entity.type
_entity.pdbx_description
1 polymer ?
#
loop_
_entity_poly.entity_id
_entity_poly.type
_entity_poly.pdbx_seq_one_letter_code
_entity_poly.pdbx_strand_id
1 'polypeptide(L)'
;MEVSLSGSGIESSKTALEDEGYKQLVDRASSMVKEWLHGHGGDVVVLAPCGCSRGELLKRLLKPEEQAFFKAYVYEGFKGRVQEFKESVEEYGRLEELVGELKKWSGGRLAVVPESSLEAVALKRMLEREAPNLSVALLYLPELYKEAAKEFNEDVKKLAEVEHAKLKEAYEVDAEGLSSTLLRRWSGGKLEELKRGKEAILELCPGKLGLRDYLVDAAGKMLFAFAAAPFGAVVALAVEVLLGPFANLGFRELTSQLLKRISRVPVDHVEKLVSRIIEGWSKRKVEDKVSPGLGLARLVVAARKAAPHLDRGELETIVDQVALEWGMDSTTFKIFVENLARMARGELVTREELRRELERLEGVELEERLSQLI
;
A
#
# COMPACT_ATOMS: atom_id res chain seq x y z
N MET A 1 28.35 -34.37 -35.71
CA MET A 1 28.02 -34.36 -34.28
C MET A 1 28.26 -32.96 -33.76
N GLU A 2 27.26 -32.08 -33.88
CA GLU A 2 27.25 -30.82 -33.15
C GLU A 2 26.40 -31.05 -31.90
N VAL A 3 27.05 -31.01 -30.74
CA VAL A 3 26.38 -31.11 -29.45
C VAL A 3 25.77 -29.74 -29.17
N SER A 4 24.45 -29.64 -29.34
CA SER A 4 23.67 -28.52 -28.80
C SER A 4 23.69 -28.59 -27.28
N LEU A 5 24.53 -27.77 -26.64
CA LEU A 5 24.54 -27.61 -25.20
C LEU A 5 23.41 -26.65 -24.79
N SER A 6 22.57 -27.17 -23.91
CA SER A 6 21.30 -26.66 -23.44
C SER A 6 21.39 -25.36 -22.63
N GLY A 7 20.53 -24.39 -22.98
CA GLY A 7 20.30 -23.15 -22.22
C GLY A 7 19.55 -23.34 -20.88
N SER A 8 19.19 -24.57 -20.49
CA SER A 8 18.39 -24.83 -19.28
C SER A 8 19.19 -24.85 -17.97
N GLY A 9 20.51 -25.06 -18.01
CA GLY A 9 21.35 -25.08 -16.81
C GLY A 9 21.77 -23.69 -16.30
N ILE A 10 21.75 -22.68 -17.17
CA ILE A 10 22.21 -21.32 -16.86
C ILE A 10 21.10 -20.49 -16.20
N GLU A 11 19.84 -20.70 -16.57
CA GLU A 11 18.71 -20.03 -15.90
C GLU A 11 18.46 -20.57 -14.49
N SER A 12 18.52 -21.90 -14.28
CA SER A 12 18.31 -22.55 -12.97
C SER A 12 19.38 -22.17 -11.93
N SER A 13 20.63 -21.99 -12.38
CA SER A 13 21.72 -21.54 -11.50
C SER A 13 21.64 -20.05 -11.16
N LYS A 14 21.12 -19.20 -12.07
CA LYS A 14 20.87 -17.78 -11.81
C LYS A 14 19.74 -17.54 -10.81
N THR A 15 18.60 -18.23 -10.95
CA THR A 15 17.50 -18.13 -9.97
C THR A 15 17.88 -18.66 -8.60
N ALA A 16 18.66 -19.75 -8.52
CA ALA A 16 19.17 -20.27 -7.25
C ALA A 16 20.14 -19.28 -6.55
N LEU A 17 21.00 -18.59 -7.31
CA LEU A 17 21.91 -17.56 -6.78
C LEU A 17 21.20 -16.25 -6.41
N GLU A 18 20.10 -15.90 -7.10
CA GLU A 18 19.25 -14.77 -6.77
C GLU A 18 18.51 -14.98 -5.43
N ASP A 19 18.01 -16.19 -5.19
CA ASP A 19 17.32 -16.56 -3.95
C ASP A 19 18.27 -16.63 -2.75
N GLU A 20 19.52 -17.08 -2.93
CA GLU A 20 20.50 -17.18 -1.84
C GLU A 20 20.92 -15.81 -1.30
N GLY A 21 21.14 -14.83 -2.19
CA GLY A 21 21.48 -13.47 -1.77
C GLY A 21 20.33 -12.78 -1.02
N TYR A 22 19.09 -13.05 -1.43
CA TYR A 22 17.91 -12.54 -0.75
C TYR A 22 17.69 -13.21 0.62
N LYS A 23 17.93 -14.51 0.76
CA LYS A 23 17.88 -15.18 2.07
C LYS A 23 18.87 -14.56 3.06
N GLN A 24 20.12 -14.34 2.64
CA GLN A 24 21.13 -13.70 3.47
C GLN A 24 20.74 -12.28 3.89
N LEU A 25 20.10 -11.51 2.99
CA LEU A 25 19.55 -10.20 3.33
C LEU A 25 18.52 -10.30 4.46
N VAL A 26 17.57 -11.24 4.35
CA VAL A 26 16.53 -11.42 5.38
C VAL A 26 17.12 -11.96 6.68
N ASP A 27 18.13 -12.83 6.64
CA ASP A 27 18.83 -13.34 7.83
C ASP A 27 19.56 -12.22 8.59
N ARG A 28 20.25 -11.33 7.86
CA ARG A 28 20.88 -10.12 8.42
C ARG A 28 19.83 -9.20 9.04
N ALA A 29 18.77 -8.90 8.30
CA ALA A 29 17.67 -8.07 8.80
C ALA A 29 17.04 -8.67 10.06
N SER A 30 16.78 -9.98 10.08
CA SER A 30 16.26 -10.68 11.27
C SER A 30 17.19 -10.58 12.46
N SER A 31 18.51 -10.65 12.25
CA SER A 31 19.50 -10.47 13.32
C SER A 31 19.47 -9.05 13.87
N MET A 32 19.36 -8.05 12.99
CA MET A 32 19.21 -6.64 13.40
C MET A 32 17.90 -6.40 14.16
N VAL A 33 16.79 -7.03 13.76
CA VAL A 33 15.54 -6.96 14.53
C VAL A 33 15.74 -7.52 15.93
N LYS A 34 16.40 -8.68 16.08
CA LYS A 34 16.67 -9.26 17.39
C LYS A 34 17.51 -8.34 18.28
N GLU A 35 18.56 -7.75 17.71
CA GLU A 35 19.38 -6.76 18.43
C GLU A 35 18.55 -5.54 18.84
N TRP A 36 17.75 -5.01 17.92
CA TRP A 36 16.83 -3.91 18.20
C TRP A 36 15.86 -4.27 19.33
N LEU A 37 15.28 -5.47 19.31
CA LEU A 37 14.38 -6.02 20.34
C LEU A 37 15.04 -6.22 21.71
N HIS A 38 16.36 -6.39 21.80
CA HIS A 38 17.08 -6.41 23.08
C HIS A 38 17.29 -5.01 23.64
N GLY A 39 17.53 -4.02 22.77
CA GLY A 39 17.72 -2.62 23.15
C GLY A 39 16.42 -1.82 23.30
N HIS A 40 15.33 -2.29 22.71
CA HIS A 40 14.04 -1.60 22.65
C HIS A 40 12.96 -2.44 23.34
N GLY A 41 12.23 -1.77 24.24
CA GLY A 41 11.02 -2.31 24.86
C GLY A 41 9.87 -2.41 23.85
N GLY A 42 8.78 -3.04 24.26
CA GLY A 42 7.60 -3.23 23.43
C GLY A 42 6.95 -4.55 23.76
N ASP A 43 5.73 -4.48 24.30
CA ASP A 43 4.84 -5.63 24.46
C ASP A 43 4.27 -6.02 23.10
N VAL A 44 4.02 -5.02 22.25
CA VAL A 44 3.50 -5.17 20.89
C VAL A 44 4.45 -4.48 19.91
N VAL A 45 5.00 -5.24 18.97
CA VAL A 45 5.87 -4.72 17.91
C VAL A 45 5.17 -4.84 16.57
N VAL A 46 4.94 -3.70 15.91
CA VAL A 46 4.27 -3.64 14.62
C VAL A 46 5.31 -3.63 13.50
N LEU A 47 5.23 -4.60 12.59
CA LEU A 47 6.17 -4.76 11.47
C LEU A 47 5.66 -4.02 10.22
N ALA A 48 6.30 -2.91 9.87
CA ALA A 48 5.84 -2.01 8.81
C ALA A 48 7.00 -1.29 8.11
N PRO A 49 6.82 -0.70 6.92
CA PRO A 49 5.63 -0.60 6.09
C PRO A 49 5.37 -1.89 5.30
N CYS A 50 4.34 -1.88 4.45
CA CYS A 50 3.99 -3.03 3.63
C CYS A 50 5.03 -3.31 2.54
N GLY A 51 5.03 -4.52 1.99
CA GLY A 51 6.00 -4.90 0.95
C GLY A 51 7.45 -5.08 1.42
N CYS A 52 7.73 -5.04 2.73
CA CYS A 52 9.08 -5.24 3.28
C CYS A 52 9.34 -6.67 3.78
N SER A 53 9.00 -7.69 2.99
CA SER A 53 9.31 -9.11 3.29
C SER A 53 8.84 -9.60 4.67
N ARG A 54 7.78 -8.98 5.20
CA ARG A 54 7.28 -9.18 6.56
C ARG A 54 7.01 -10.64 6.90
N GLY A 55 6.52 -11.42 5.93
CA GLY A 55 6.27 -12.84 6.11
C GLY A 55 7.56 -13.63 6.33
N GLU A 56 8.57 -13.42 5.48
CA GLU A 56 9.87 -14.09 5.59
C GLU A 56 10.66 -13.69 6.85
N LEU A 57 10.51 -12.42 7.26
CA LEU A 57 11.06 -11.92 8.51
C LEU A 57 10.34 -12.53 9.71
N LEU A 58 9.01 -12.53 9.70
CA LEU A 58 8.19 -13.07 10.78
C LEU A 58 8.45 -14.57 10.99
N LYS A 59 8.58 -15.36 9.90
CA LYS A 59 8.96 -16.78 9.98
C LYS A 59 10.23 -17.01 10.80
N ARG A 60 11.25 -16.19 10.57
CA ARG A 60 12.53 -16.30 11.30
C ARG A 60 12.35 -15.93 12.76
N LEU A 61 11.64 -14.84 13.03
CA LEU A 61 11.45 -14.32 14.39
C LEU A 61 10.49 -15.16 15.25
N LEU A 62 9.62 -15.97 14.64
CA LEU A 62 8.72 -16.90 15.34
C LEU A 62 9.34 -18.25 15.66
N LYS A 63 10.55 -18.55 15.16
CA LYS A 63 11.20 -19.81 15.47
C LYS A 63 11.41 -19.98 16.98
N PRO A 64 11.08 -21.14 17.57
CA PRO A 64 11.22 -21.36 19.00
C PRO A 64 12.63 -21.08 19.55
N GLU A 65 13.65 -21.37 18.75
CA GLU A 65 15.05 -21.11 19.09
C GLU A 65 15.41 -19.61 19.13
N GLU A 66 14.63 -18.75 18.47
CA GLU A 66 14.89 -17.31 18.38
C GLU A 66 14.20 -16.51 19.49
N GLN A 67 13.10 -17.04 20.06
CA GLN A 67 12.34 -16.45 21.17
C GLN A 67 11.99 -14.95 21.03
N ALA A 68 11.97 -14.41 19.80
CA ALA A 68 11.79 -12.98 19.58
C ALA A 68 10.33 -12.54 19.80
N PHE A 69 9.39 -13.40 19.40
CA PHE A 69 7.96 -13.21 19.62
C PHE A 69 7.31 -14.47 20.15
N PHE A 70 6.39 -14.30 21.11
CA PHE A 70 5.57 -15.36 21.64
C PHE A 70 4.45 -15.74 20.66
N LYS A 71 3.81 -14.73 20.06
CA LYS A 71 2.68 -14.87 19.14
C LYS A 71 2.67 -13.70 18.17
N ALA A 72 2.06 -13.91 17.00
CA ALA A 72 1.85 -12.88 16.02
C ALA A 72 0.37 -12.74 15.65
N TYR A 73 -0.07 -11.50 15.44
CA TYR A 73 -1.34 -11.18 14.82
C TYR A 73 -1.08 -10.62 13.42
N VAL A 74 -1.79 -11.12 12.43
CA VAL A 74 -1.62 -10.72 11.02
C VAL A 74 -2.98 -10.40 10.43
N TYR A 75 -3.04 -9.50 9.46
CA TYR A 75 -4.30 -9.22 8.78
C TYR A 75 -4.83 -10.45 8.03
N GLU A 76 -6.15 -10.50 7.80
CA GLU A 76 -6.84 -11.61 7.13
C GLU A 76 -6.26 -11.92 5.74
N GLY A 77 -6.03 -13.20 5.45
CA GLY A 77 -5.40 -13.65 4.21
C GLY A 77 -3.86 -13.66 4.24
N PHE A 78 -3.23 -13.12 5.29
CA PHE A 78 -1.78 -13.16 5.43
C PHE A 78 -1.26 -14.50 5.96
N LYS A 79 -2.04 -15.26 6.74
CA LYS A 79 -1.60 -16.52 7.39
C LYS A 79 -1.10 -17.56 6.38
N GLY A 80 -1.62 -17.51 5.14
CA GLY A 80 -1.13 -18.30 4.02
C GLY A 80 0.37 -18.12 3.71
N ARG A 81 0.98 -17.01 4.12
CA ARG A 81 2.42 -16.73 3.94
C ARG A 81 3.30 -17.30 5.06
N VAL A 82 2.72 -17.73 6.19
CA VAL A 82 3.40 -18.20 7.42
C VAL A 82 2.80 -19.52 7.93
N GLN A 83 2.37 -20.40 7.02
CA GLN A 83 1.61 -21.62 7.36
C GLN A 83 2.34 -22.61 8.28
N GLU A 84 3.66 -22.52 8.40
CA GLU A 84 4.45 -23.36 9.30
C GLU A 84 4.28 -22.98 10.78
N PHE A 85 3.69 -21.81 11.08
CA PHE A 85 3.48 -21.29 12.44
C PHE A 85 2.00 -21.09 12.79
N LYS A 86 1.10 -21.95 12.28
CA LYS A 86 -0.37 -21.78 12.44
C LYS A 86 -0.86 -21.65 13.88
N GLU A 87 -0.15 -22.23 14.83
CA GLU A 87 -0.47 -22.19 16.27
C GLU A 87 -0.02 -20.89 16.94
N SER A 88 1.03 -20.25 16.41
CA SER A 88 1.60 -19.00 16.94
C SER A 88 1.15 -17.76 16.17
N VAL A 89 0.34 -17.94 15.11
CA VAL A 89 -0.15 -16.86 14.24
C VAL A 89 -1.67 -16.86 14.21
N GLU A 90 -2.26 -15.73 14.58
CA GLU A 90 -3.70 -15.48 14.47
C GLU A 90 -4.00 -14.39 13.46
N GLU A 91 -5.11 -14.54 12.75
CA GLU A 91 -5.62 -13.52 11.85
C GLU A 91 -6.60 -12.62 12.59
N TYR A 92 -6.59 -11.34 12.24
CA TYR A 92 -7.60 -10.39 12.67
C TYR A 92 -8.25 -9.75 11.44
N GLY A 93 -9.56 -9.55 11.50
CA GLY A 93 -10.32 -8.88 10.44
C GLY A 93 -10.50 -7.38 10.70
N ARG A 94 -10.48 -6.95 11.98
CA ARG A 94 -10.70 -5.55 12.37
C ARG A 94 -9.76 -5.11 13.49
N LEU A 95 -9.34 -3.85 13.43
CA LEU A 95 -8.46 -3.26 14.44
C LEU A 95 -9.11 -3.21 15.84
N GLU A 96 -10.40 -2.95 15.93
CA GLU A 96 -11.11 -2.88 17.21
C GLU A 96 -11.11 -4.23 17.95
N GLU A 97 -11.28 -5.31 17.19
CA GLU A 97 -11.24 -6.69 17.70
C GLU A 97 -9.82 -7.03 18.16
N LEU A 98 -8.82 -6.74 17.32
CA LEU A 98 -7.41 -6.92 17.66
C LEU A 98 -7.05 -6.16 18.95
N VAL A 99 -7.42 -4.88 19.04
CA VAL A 99 -7.17 -4.04 20.23
C VAL A 99 -7.88 -4.62 21.46
N GLY A 100 -9.11 -5.14 21.31
CA GLY A 100 -9.84 -5.83 22.36
C GLY A 100 -9.12 -7.06 22.91
N GLU A 101 -8.49 -7.83 22.03
CA GLU A 101 -7.70 -9.01 22.40
C GLU A 101 -6.35 -8.63 23.04
N LEU A 102 -5.64 -7.67 22.43
CA LEU A 102 -4.35 -7.20 22.93
C LEU A 102 -4.46 -6.62 24.35
N LYS A 103 -5.55 -5.92 24.70
CA LYS A 103 -5.79 -5.41 26.07
C LYS A 103 -5.74 -6.49 27.15
N LYS A 104 -6.13 -7.71 26.81
CA LYS A 104 -6.16 -8.85 27.74
C LYS A 104 -4.79 -9.51 27.86
N TRP A 105 -3.84 -9.12 27.03
CA TRP A 105 -2.51 -9.70 26.97
C TRP A 105 -1.68 -9.32 28.18
N SER A 106 -1.03 -10.31 28.80
CA SER A 106 -0.24 -10.11 30.01
C SER A 106 1.08 -10.87 30.03
N GLY A 107 1.59 -11.36 28.90
CA GLY A 107 2.83 -12.13 28.92
C GLY A 107 3.53 -12.29 27.57
N GLY A 108 4.84 -12.02 27.52
CA GLY A 108 5.64 -12.19 26.31
C GLY A 108 5.39 -11.12 25.25
N ARG A 109 6.33 -11.00 24.31
CA ARG A 109 6.28 -10.01 23.24
C ARG A 109 5.46 -10.50 22.04
N LEU A 110 4.65 -9.62 21.47
CA LEU A 110 3.82 -9.89 20.31
C LEU A 110 4.35 -9.18 19.06
N ALA A 111 4.19 -9.83 17.91
CA ALA A 111 4.31 -9.18 16.61
C ALA A 111 2.93 -8.86 16.06
N VAL A 112 2.80 -7.72 15.37
CA VAL A 112 1.62 -7.42 14.54
C VAL A 112 2.06 -7.09 13.13
N VAL A 113 1.43 -7.72 12.13
CA VAL A 113 1.63 -7.43 10.71
C VAL A 113 0.34 -6.82 10.15
N PRO A 114 0.29 -5.48 10.00
CA PRO A 114 -0.87 -4.79 9.45
C PRO A 114 -1.03 -4.97 7.94
N GLU A 115 -2.23 -4.75 7.40
CA GLU A 115 -2.46 -4.76 5.95
C GLU A 115 -1.81 -3.55 5.27
N SER A 116 -1.78 -2.39 5.94
CA SER A 116 -1.23 -1.14 5.41
C SER A 116 -0.37 -0.36 6.41
N SER A 117 0.47 0.56 5.92
CA SER A 117 1.17 1.52 6.79
C SER A 117 0.22 2.46 7.53
N LEU A 118 -0.92 2.79 6.92
CA LEU A 118 -1.96 3.60 7.54
C LEU A 118 -2.56 2.89 8.76
N GLU A 119 -2.85 1.60 8.60
CA GLU A 119 -3.37 0.75 9.66
C GLU A 119 -2.36 0.58 10.80
N ALA A 120 -1.06 0.46 10.49
CA ALA A 120 0.00 0.42 11.50
C ALA A 120 -0.05 1.63 12.45
N VAL A 121 -0.21 2.83 11.90
CA VAL A 121 -0.32 4.07 12.68
C VAL A 121 -1.64 4.14 13.44
N ALA A 122 -2.74 3.70 12.83
CA ALA A 122 -4.04 3.64 13.50
C ALA A 122 -4.01 2.71 14.71
N LEU A 123 -3.43 1.53 14.57
CA LEU A 123 -3.27 0.54 15.65
C LEU A 123 -2.47 1.12 16.83
N LYS A 124 -1.32 1.76 16.57
CA LYS A 124 -0.52 2.41 17.64
C LYS A 124 -1.38 3.39 18.43
N ARG A 125 -2.06 4.31 17.74
CA ARG A 125 -2.91 5.33 18.37
C ARG A 125 -4.06 4.73 19.18
N MET A 126 -4.68 3.66 18.68
CA MET A 126 -5.76 2.97 19.40
C MET A 126 -5.25 2.28 20.66
N LEU A 127 -4.12 1.59 20.59
CA LEU A 127 -3.51 0.92 21.75
C LEU A 127 -2.99 1.92 22.79
N GLU A 128 -2.35 3.01 22.39
CA GLU A 128 -1.91 4.07 23.32
C GLU A 128 -3.10 4.68 24.09
N ARG A 129 -4.25 4.82 23.43
CA ARG A 129 -5.47 5.35 24.03
C ARG A 129 -6.18 4.34 24.93
N GLU A 130 -6.28 3.09 24.48
CA GLU A 130 -7.22 2.13 25.08
C GLU A 130 -6.54 1.02 25.88
N ALA A 131 -5.25 0.81 25.68
CA ALA A 131 -4.42 -0.16 26.38
C ALA A 131 -3.11 0.52 26.86
N PRO A 132 -3.19 1.58 27.69
CA PRO A 132 -2.02 2.38 28.09
C PRO A 132 -0.99 1.60 28.91
N ASN A 133 -1.34 0.39 29.35
CA ASN A 133 -0.44 -0.55 30.01
C ASN A 133 0.45 -1.34 29.03
N LEU A 134 0.17 -1.30 27.72
CA LEU A 134 0.99 -1.93 26.70
C LEU A 134 1.90 -0.89 26.05
N SER A 135 3.18 -1.20 26.03
CA SER A 135 4.14 -0.48 25.21
C SER A 135 4.06 -0.97 23.76
N VAL A 136 3.79 -0.06 22.84
CA VAL A 136 3.69 -0.35 21.40
C VAL A 136 4.85 0.29 20.68
N ALA A 137 5.57 -0.51 19.90
CA ALA A 137 6.68 -0.03 19.09
C ALA A 137 6.41 -0.30 17.61
N LEU A 138 6.62 0.72 16.77
CA LEU A 138 6.54 0.57 15.32
C LEU A 138 7.94 0.36 14.78
N LEU A 139 8.17 -0.80 14.17
CA LEU A 139 9.47 -1.15 13.62
C LEU A 139 9.52 -0.79 12.13
N TYR A 140 10.27 0.24 11.78
CA TYR A 140 10.45 0.68 10.39
C TYR A 140 11.47 -0.21 9.66
N LEU A 141 10.97 -1.22 8.97
CA LEU A 141 11.80 -2.22 8.27
C LEU A 141 12.74 -1.67 7.17
N PRO A 142 12.38 -0.65 6.38
CA PRO A 142 13.22 -0.17 5.28
C PRO A 142 14.57 0.35 5.75
N GLU A 143 14.63 0.93 6.94
CA GLU A 143 15.89 1.39 7.54
C GLU A 143 16.79 0.20 7.88
N LEU A 144 16.23 -0.87 8.46
CA LEU A 144 16.98 -2.10 8.70
C LEU A 144 17.50 -2.71 7.40
N TYR A 145 16.69 -2.71 6.34
CA TYR A 145 17.10 -3.21 5.04
C TYR A 145 18.14 -2.33 4.34
N LYS A 146 18.14 -1.00 4.58
CA LYS A 146 19.19 -0.09 4.12
C LYS A 146 20.56 -0.51 4.68
N GLU A 147 20.59 -0.84 5.97
CA GLU A 147 21.80 -1.32 6.64
C GLU A 147 22.18 -2.74 6.21
N ALA A 148 21.21 -3.66 6.11
CA ALA A 148 21.45 -5.05 5.73
C ALA A 148 21.94 -5.19 4.26
N ALA A 149 21.56 -4.26 3.39
CA ALA A 149 21.85 -4.29 1.96
C ALA A 149 23.09 -3.45 1.55
N LYS A 150 23.99 -3.10 2.48
CA LYS A 150 25.21 -2.31 2.16
C LYS A 150 25.99 -2.84 0.96
N GLU A 151 26.07 -4.16 0.81
CA GLU A 151 26.82 -4.86 -0.24
C GLU A 151 26.06 -4.97 -1.58
N PHE A 152 24.82 -4.52 -1.68
CA PHE A 152 24.06 -4.56 -2.93
C PHE A 152 24.54 -3.50 -3.92
N ASN A 153 24.36 -3.80 -5.21
CA ASN A 153 24.65 -2.89 -6.31
C ASN A 153 23.87 -1.57 -6.15
N GLU A 154 24.53 -0.43 -6.42
CA GLU A 154 23.95 0.91 -6.28
C GLU A 154 22.67 1.14 -7.09
N ASP A 155 22.57 0.60 -8.31
CA ASP A 155 21.36 0.76 -9.13
C ASP A 155 20.18 -0.01 -8.54
N VAL A 156 20.43 -1.16 -7.91
CA VAL A 156 19.40 -1.92 -7.18
C VAL A 156 19.00 -1.17 -5.91
N LYS A 157 19.95 -0.58 -5.17
CA LYS A 157 19.65 0.24 -3.99
C LYS A 157 18.79 1.45 -4.36
N LYS A 158 19.16 2.21 -5.40
CA LYS A 158 18.36 3.33 -5.92
C LYS A 158 16.96 2.90 -6.36
N LEU A 159 16.84 1.73 -7.01
CA LEU A 159 15.53 1.17 -7.32
C LEU A 159 14.74 0.88 -6.03
N ALA A 160 15.37 0.33 -5.00
CA ALA A 160 14.73 -0.04 -3.75
C ALA A 160 14.42 1.14 -2.81
N GLU A 161 14.98 2.33 -3.03
CA GLU A 161 14.75 3.50 -2.15
C GLU A 161 13.26 3.84 -1.99
N VAL A 162 12.86 4.04 -0.73
CA VAL A 162 11.51 4.44 -0.32
C VAL A 162 11.58 5.53 0.75
N GLU A 163 10.59 6.42 0.72
CA GLU A 163 10.42 7.51 1.69
C GLU A 163 8.96 7.59 2.13
N HIS A 164 8.70 7.31 3.40
CA HIS A 164 7.38 7.38 3.99
C HIS A 164 7.27 8.61 4.90
N ALA A 165 7.33 9.82 4.32
CA ALA A 165 7.41 11.06 5.09
C ALA A 165 6.31 11.22 6.17
N LYS A 166 5.11 10.69 5.95
CA LYS A 166 4.00 10.70 6.94
C LYS A 166 4.22 9.77 8.14
N LEU A 167 5.19 8.87 8.08
CA LEU A 167 5.54 7.96 9.18
C LEU A 167 6.62 8.53 10.10
N LYS A 168 7.31 9.62 9.70
CA LYS A 168 8.42 10.23 10.47
C LYS A 168 8.04 10.45 11.94
N GLU A 169 6.88 11.07 12.18
CA GLU A 169 6.39 11.35 13.53
C GLU A 169 5.94 10.07 14.27
N ALA A 170 5.19 9.18 13.62
CA ALA A 170 4.64 8.01 14.27
C ALA A 170 5.70 6.96 14.66
N TYR A 171 6.79 6.88 13.90
CA TYR A 171 7.87 5.91 14.08
C TYR A 171 9.12 6.51 14.74
N GLU A 172 9.17 7.84 14.91
CA GLU A 172 10.34 8.55 15.48
C GLU A 172 11.65 8.28 14.71
N VAL A 173 11.55 8.18 13.38
CA VAL A 173 12.68 7.92 12.46
C VAL A 173 12.62 8.85 11.25
N ASP A 174 13.68 8.87 10.45
CA ASP A 174 13.71 9.59 9.17
C ASP A 174 12.77 8.99 8.11
N ALA A 175 12.19 7.82 8.36
CA ALA A 175 11.24 7.13 7.48
C ALA A 175 11.74 6.99 6.02
N GLU A 176 13.05 6.81 5.87
CA GLU A 176 13.75 6.58 4.61
C GLU A 176 14.50 5.25 4.69
N GLY A 177 14.51 4.49 3.59
CA GLY A 177 15.15 3.18 3.60
C GLY A 177 15.05 2.45 2.28
N LEU A 178 15.24 1.13 2.32
CA LEU A 178 15.19 0.27 1.13
C LEU A 178 14.06 -0.76 1.24
N SER A 179 13.25 -0.86 0.19
CA SER A 179 12.26 -1.93 0.02
C SER A 179 12.96 -3.26 -0.23
N SER A 180 12.81 -4.21 0.69
CA SER A 180 13.40 -5.55 0.55
C SER A 180 12.89 -6.34 -0.65
N THR A 181 11.65 -6.13 -1.07
CA THR A 181 11.09 -6.79 -2.27
C THR A 181 11.78 -6.34 -3.56
N LEU A 182 12.37 -5.14 -3.57
CA LEU A 182 13.19 -4.62 -4.67
C LEU A 182 14.69 -4.93 -4.52
N LEU A 183 15.15 -5.34 -3.34
CA LEU A 183 16.53 -5.76 -3.08
C LEU A 183 16.78 -7.20 -3.55
N ARG A 184 16.77 -7.39 -4.86
CA ARG A 184 17.21 -8.64 -5.51
C ARG A 184 18.27 -8.33 -6.57
N ARG A 185 18.95 -9.36 -7.06
CA ARG A 185 19.99 -9.19 -8.10
C ARG A 185 19.37 -8.99 -9.49
N TRP A 186 18.55 -7.95 -9.63
CA TRP A 186 17.95 -7.57 -10.90
C TRP A 186 19.02 -7.16 -11.91
N SER A 187 18.83 -7.52 -13.17
CA SER A 187 19.73 -7.10 -14.25
C SER A 187 18.98 -6.94 -15.57
N GLY A 188 19.59 -6.19 -16.49
CA GLY A 188 19.10 -6.02 -17.86
C GLY A 188 17.66 -5.49 -17.93
N GLY A 189 16.85 -6.10 -18.79
CA GLY A 189 15.49 -5.63 -19.08
C GLY A 189 14.56 -5.59 -17.87
N LYS A 190 14.71 -6.53 -16.91
CA LYS A 190 13.86 -6.59 -15.70
C LYS A 190 14.12 -5.42 -14.75
N LEU A 191 15.38 -5.01 -14.59
CA LEU A 191 15.72 -3.85 -13.77
C LEU A 191 15.09 -2.57 -14.36
N GLU A 192 15.20 -2.37 -15.67
CA GLU A 192 14.61 -1.22 -16.35
C GLU A 192 13.08 -1.23 -16.34
N GLU A 193 12.46 -2.41 -16.42
CA GLU A 193 11.02 -2.58 -16.26
C GLU A 193 10.54 -2.19 -14.85
N LEU A 194 11.25 -2.61 -13.80
CA LEU A 194 10.96 -2.24 -12.41
C LEU A 194 11.15 -0.74 -12.16
N LYS A 195 12.20 -0.13 -12.72
CA LYS A 195 12.42 1.33 -12.66
C LYS A 195 11.25 2.09 -13.26
N ARG A 196 10.79 1.70 -14.46
CA ARG A 196 9.61 2.31 -15.10
C ARG A 196 8.35 2.14 -14.26
N GLY A 197 8.15 0.95 -13.67
CA GLY A 197 7.02 0.68 -12.80
C GLY A 197 7.03 1.57 -11.55
N LYS A 198 8.17 1.64 -10.86
CA LYS A 198 8.37 2.54 -9.70
C LYS A 198 8.10 3.99 -10.08
N GLU A 199 8.66 4.47 -11.18
CA GLU A 199 8.47 5.86 -11.63
C GLU A 199 7.00 6.16 -11.93
N ALA A 200 6.32 5.27 -12.64
CA ALA A 200 4.89 5.42 -12.95
C ALA A 200 4.02 5.49 -11.69
N ILE A 201 4.30 4.65 -10.67
CA ILE A 201 3.57 4.70 -9.40
C ILE A 201 3.89 6.00 -8.65
N LEU A 202 5.16 6.41 -8.58
CA LEU A 202 5.55 7.66 -7.91
C LEU A 202 5.02 8.92 -8.63
N GLU A 203 4.66 8.87 -9.91
CA GLU A 203 3.95 9.97 -10.60
C GLU A 203 2.57 10.24 -9.97
N LEU A 204 1.99 9.26 -9.26
CA LEU A 204 0.72 9.42 -8.55
C LEU A 204 0.84 10.13 -7.20
N CYS A 205 2.04 10.43 -6.72
CA CYS A 205 2.22 11.22 -5.49
C CYS A 205 1.47 12.56 -5.61
N PRO A 206 0.60 12.93 -4.64
CA PRO A 206 -0.12 14.20 -4.67
C PRO A 206 0.79 15.42 -4.82
N GLY A 207 2.00 15.36 -4.25
CA GLY A 207 3.03 16.39 -4.42
C GLY A 207 3.43 16.60 -5.87
N LYS A 208 3.66 15.53 -6.64
CA LYS A 208 4.05 15.60 -8.06
C LYS A 208 2.90 16.04 -8.96
N LEU A 209 1.67 15.77 -8.54
CA LEU A 209 0.47 16.16 -9.27
C LEU A 209 0.05 17.62 -9.00
N GLY A 210 0.70 18.31 -8.06
CA GLY A 210 0.26 19.64 -7.60
C GLY A 210 -1.04 19.60 -6.81
N LEU A 211 -1.36 18.43 -6.23
CA LEU A 211 -2.57 18.17 -5.45
C LEU A 211 -2.31 18.19 -3.93
N ARG A 212 -1.07 18.43 -3.50
CA ARG A 212 -0.68 18.46 -2.07
C ARG A 212 -1.55 19.44 -1.27
N ASP A 213 -1.68 20.67 -1.75
CA ASP A 213 -2.46 21.69 -1.04
C ASP A 213 -3.96 21.33 -1.03
N TYR A 214 -4.46 20.68 -2.09
CA TYR A 214 -5.85 20.22 -2.15
C TYR A 214 -6.16 19.09 -1.17
N LEU A 215 -5.17 18.26 -0.81
CA LEU A 215 -5.30 17.25 0.24
C LEU A 215 -5.24 17.87 1.63
N VAL A 216 -4.32 18.82 1.85
CA VAL A 216 -4.16 19.52 3.13
C VAL A 216 -5.40 20.34 3.47
N ASP A 217 -6.04 20.94 2.46
CA ASP A 217 -7.25 21.76 2.61
C ASP A 217 -8.56 20.94 2.63
N ALA A 218 -8.51 19.61 2.59
CA ALA A 218 -9.69 18.78 2.35
C ALA A 218 -9.82 17.50 3.18
N ALA A 219 -10.54 17.63 4.29
CA ALA A 219 -11.69 16.76 4.53
C ALA A 219 -12.92 17.18 3.64
N GLY A 220 -12.99 18.42 3.16
CA GLY A 220 -14.16 18.94 2.45
C GLY A 220 -13.97 19.35 0.98
N LYS A 221 -12.81 19.91 0.59
CA LYS A 221 -12.64 20.56 -0.73
C LYS A 221 -12.33 19.60 -1.88
N MET A 222 -11.76 18.43 -1.61
CA MET A 222 -11.45 17.41 -2.62
C MET A 222 -12.74 16.80 -3.16
N LEU A 223 -13.68 16.43 -2.29
CA LEU A 223 -15.05 16.05 -2.66
C LEU A 223 -15.75 17.16 -3.45
N PHE A 224 -15.54 18.43 -3.12
CA PHE A 224 -16.10 19.56 -3.87
C PHE A 224 -15.45 19.77 -5.25
N ALA A 225 -14.13 19.63 -5.38
CA ALA A 225 -13.41 19.78 -6.64
C ALA A 225 -13.71 18.61 -7.58
N PHE A 226 -13.85 17.39 -7.03
CA PHE A 226 -14.39 16.26 -7.77
C PHE A 226 -15.85 16.51 -8.11
N ALA A 227 -16.74 16.79 -7.17
CA ALA A 227 -18.18 17.02 -7.40
C ALA A 227 -18.50 18.19 -8.35
N ALA A 228 -17.65 19.22 -8.44
CA ALA A 228 -17.80 20.34 -9.35
C ALA A 228 -17.23 20.07 -10.75
N ALA A 229 -16.43 19.02 -10.93
CA ALA A 229 -15.99 18.57 -12.25
C ALA A 229 -17.08 17.70 -12.91
N PRO A 230 -17.15 17.64 -14.26
CA PRO A 230 -18.06 16.74 -14.98
C PRO A 230 -17.88 15.25 -14.65
N PHE A 231 -16.78 14.90 -13.96
CA PHE A 231 -16.43 13.56 -13.46
C PHE A 231 -16.82 13.34 -11.99
N GLY A 232 -17.51 14.31 -11.39
CA GLY A 232 -17.67 14.39 -9.95
C GLY A 232 -18.55 13.36 -9.29
N ALA A 233 -19.52 12.83 -10.02
CA ALA A 233 -20.36 11.76 -9.51
C ALA A 233 -19.55 10.49 -9.24
N VAL A 234 -18.66 10.11 -10.16
CA VAL A 234 -17.90 8.84 -10.11
C VAL A 234 -16.79 8.91 -9.07
N VAL A 235 -16.07 10.03 -8.99
CA VAL A 235 -15.04 10.20 -7.97
C VAL A 235 -15.63 10.47 -6.59
N ALA A 236 -16.77 11.19 -6.48
CA ALA A 236 -17.45 11.33 -5.19
C ALA A 236 -18.02 9.99 -4.69
N LEU A 237 -18.54 9.13 -5.57
CA LEU A 237 -19.00 7.77 -5.21
C LEU A 237 -17.83 6.85 -4.84
N ALA A 238 -16.72 6.91 -5.57
CA ALA A 238 -15.50 6.20 -5.18
C ALA A 238 -15.05 6.69 -3.79
N VAL A 239 -14.94 7.99 -3.56
CA VAL A 239 -14.54 8.55 -2.26
C VAL A 239 -15.55 8.27 -1.14
N GLU A 240 -16.86 8.27 -1.41
CA GLU A 240 -17.93 8.02 -0.43
C GLU A 240 -17.97 6.54 0.02
N VAL A 241 -17.73 5.60 -0.91
CA VAL A 241 -17.66 4.17 -0.56
C VAL A 241 -16.28 3.80 0.01
N LEU A 242 -15.19 4.37 -0.50
CA LEU A 242 -13.82 4.10 -0.07
C LEU A 242 -13.49 4.69 1.32
N LEU A 243 -14.15 5.78 1.75
CA LEU A 243 -13.98 6.36 3.09
C LEU A 243 -15.13 5.99 4.06
N GLY A 244 -16.16 5.29 3.59
CA GLY A 244 -17.31 4.84 4.39
C GLY A 244 -16.93 4.04 5.64
N PRO A 245 -15.99 3.09 5.58
CA PRO A 245 -15.51 2.34 6.75
C PRO A 245 -14.77 3.20 7.79
N PHE A 246 -14.18 4.33 7.36
CA PHE A 246 -13.38 5.25 8.21
C PHE A 246 -14.17 6.51 8.63
N ALA A 247 -15.47 6.59 8.34
CA ALA A 247 -16.33 7.75 8.59
C ALA A 247 -16.57 8.08 10.09
N ASN A 248 -16.05 7.28 11.02
CA ASN A 248 -16.05 7.58 12.45
C ASN A 248 -15.11 8.74 12.84
N LEU A 249 -14.33 9.29 11.89
CA LEU A 249 -13.50 10.49 12.07
C LEU A 249 -14.17 11.82 11.63
N GLY A 250 -15.50 11.93 11.72
CA GLY A 250 -16.20 13.22 11.61
C GLY A 250 -16.69 13.64 10.21
N PHE A 251 -16.78 12.70 9.25
CA PHE A 251 -17.19 12.99 7.86
C PHE A 251 -18.68 12.83 7.56
N ARG A 252 -19.47 12.39 8.55
CA ARG A 252 -20.88 11.99 8.38
C ARG A 252 -21.84 13.13 7.98
N GLU A 253 -21.48 14.38 8.25
CA GLU A 253 -22.31 15.56 7.94
C GLU A 253 -22.19 15.99 6.47
N LEU A 254 -21.04 15.71 5.83
CA LEU A 254 -20.72 16.14 4.46
C LEU A 254 -21.40 15.28 3.37
N THR A 255 -21.61 13.99 3.63
CA THR A 255 -22.21 13.03 2.69
C THR A 255 -23.67 13.38 2.34
N SER A 256 -24.44 13.86 3.31
CA SER A 256 -25.86 14.20 3.13
C SER A 256 -26.10 15.40 2.19
N GLN A 257 -25.16 16.34 2.11
CA GLN A 257 -25.27 17.52 1.24
C GLN A 257 -24.85 17.24 -0.21
N LEU A 258 -23.98 16.24 -0.44
CA LEU A 258 -23.49 15.82 -1.74
C LEU A 258 -24.52 15.00 -2.53
N LEU A 259 -25.25 14.10 -1.85
CA LEU A 259 -26.29 13.27 -2.46
C LEU A 259 -27.40 14.07 -3.16
N LYS A 260 -27.71 15.28 -2.68
CA LYS A 260 -28.74 16.15 -3.28
C LYS A 260 -28.31 16.84 -4.58
N ARG A 261 -27.01 16.85 -4.93
CA ARG A 261 -26.48 17.55 -6.11
C ARG A 261 -26.02 16.64 -7.24
N ILE A 262 -25.73 15.36 -6.96
CA ILE A 262 -25.14 14.41 -7.91
C ILE A 262 -26.17 13.85 -8.92
N SER A 263 -27.47 14.00 -8.67
CA SER A 263 -28.55 13.39 -9.48
C SER A 263 -28.79 14.02 -10.87
N ARG A 264 -27.84 14.79 -11.45
CA ARG A 264 -28.09 15.61 -12.65
C ARG A 264 -26.98 15.66 -13.71
N VAL A 265 -25.97 14.79 -13.70
CA VAL A 265 -24.91 14.81 -14.73
C VAL A 265 -25.08 13.66 -15.73
N PRO A 266 -25.38 13.93 -17.02
CA PRO A 266 -25.47 12.91 -18.06
C PRO A 266 -24.08 12.41 -18.50
N VAL A 267 -23.93 11.09 -18.63
CA VAL A 267 -22.69 10.36 -18.97
C VAL A 267 -22.11 10.79 -20.33
N ASP A 268 -22.95 11.20 -21.28
CA ASP A 268 -22.56 11.62 -22.63
C ASP A 268 -21.66 12.88 -22.68
N HIS A 269 -21.58 13.64 -21.58
CA HIS A 269 -20.69 14.80 -21.48
C HIS A 269 -19.25 14.43 -21.10
N VAL A 270 -19.02 13.21 -20.61
CA VAL A 270 -17.73 12.74 -20.12
C VAL A 270 -16.80 12.39 -21.29
N GLU A 271 -17.30 11.65 -22.29
CA GLU A 271 -16.53 11.32 -23.51
C GLU A 271 -16.12 12.55 -24.31
N LYS A 272 -17.02 13.52 -24.46
CA LYS A 272 -16.72 14.80 -25.13
C LYS A 272 -15.68 15.63 -24.38
N LEU A 273 -15.61 15.52 -23.06
CA LEU A 273 -14.65 16.25 -22.25
C LEU A 273 -13.27 15.59 -22.27
N VAL A 274 -13.22 14.26 -22.18
CA VAL A 274 -11.98 13.48 -22.34
C VAL A 274 -11.38 13.74 -23.73
N SER A 275 -12.19 13.72 -24.79
CA SER A 275 -11.73 14.04 -26.15
C SER A 275 -11.26 15.49 -26.28
N ARG A 276 -11.94 16.47 -25.68
CA ARG A 276 -11.49 17.89 -25.68
C ARG A 276 -10.20 18.12 -24.88
N ILE A 277 -9.99 17.39 -23.80
CA ILE A 277 -8.77 17.45 -23.00
C ILE A 277 -7.62 16.83 -23.80
N ILE A 278 -7.82 15.65 -24.41
CA ILE A 278 -6.85 15.00 -25.30
C ILE A 278 -6.51 15.90 -26.52
N GLU A 279 -7.51 16.53 -27.15
CA GLU A 279 -7.31 17.46 -28.27
C GLU A 279 -6.58 18.74 -27.83
N GLY A 280 -6.91 19.28 -26.65
CA GLY A 280 -6.27 20.46 -26.08
C GLY A 280 -4.80 20.25 -25.70
N TRP A 281 -4.40 19.00 -25.45
CA TRP A 281 -3.04 18.62 -25.04
C TRP A 281 -2.03 18.59 -26.18
N SER A 282 -2.48 18.47 -27.43
CA SER A 282 -1.60 18.53 -28.60
C SER A 282 -1.06 19.95 -28.91
N LYS A 283 -1.62 21.00 -28.29
CA LYS A 283 -1.43 22.39 -28.72
C LYS A 283 -0.84 23.36 -27.72
N ARG A 284 -0.56 23.00 -26.46
CA ARG A 284 -0.03 23.96 -25.47
C ARG A 284 1.26 23.49 -24.80
N LYS A 285 2.34 24.16 -25.15
CA LYS A 285 3.46 24.38 -24.22
C LYS A 285 3.05 25.46 -23.20
N VAL A 286 3.70 25.44 -22.05
CA VAL A 286 4.06 26.61 -21.19
C VAL A 286 3.34 26.78 -19.83
N GLU A 287 4.18 26.98 -18.79
CA GLU A 287 4.15 27.75 -17.50
C GLU A 287 3.13 27.53 -16.34
N ASP A 288 3.66 27.04 -15.22
CA ASP A 288 3.75 27.62 -13.84
C ASP A 288 2.56 28.18 -13.05
N LYS A 289 1.30 27.96 -13.46
CA LYS A 289 0.19 27.95 -12.48
C LYS A 289 -0.70 26.73 -12.68
N VAL A 290 -0.56 25.73 -11.81
CA VAL A 290 -1.33 24.49 -11.87
C VAL A 290 -2.77 24.77 -11.43
N SER A 291 -3.64 25.04 -12.40
CA SER A 291 -5.09 25.03 -12.16
C SER A 291 -5.54 23.63 -11.67
N PRO A 292 -6.57 23.54 -10.80
CA PRO A 292 -7.05 22.25 -10.28
C PRO A 292 -7.43 21.24 -11.40
N GLY A 293 -7.92 21.74 -12.53
CA GLY A 293 -8.22 20.91 -13.72
C GLY A 293 -6.98 20.28 -14.36
N LEU A 294 -5.80 20.92 -14.27
CA LEU A 294 -4.54 20.36 -14.75
C LEU A 294 -4.03 19.23 -13.85
N GLY A 295 -4.21 19.35 -12.53
CA GLY A 295 -3.84 18.30 -11.57
C GLY A 295 -4.67 17.03 -11.76
N LEU A 296 -5.98 17.17 -11.94
CA LEU A 296 -6.88 16.04 -12.24
C LEU A 296 -6.53 15.33 -13.54
N ALA A 297 -6.19 16.10 -14.58
CA ALA A 297 -5.89 15.50 -15.87
C ALA A 297 -4.50 14.81 -15.88
N ARG A 298 -3.52 15.35 -15.15
CA ARG A 298 -2.24 14.66 -14.86
C ARG A 298 -2.45 13.37 -14.09
N LEU A 299 -3.35 13.38 -13.09
CA LEU A 299 -3.69 12.19 -12.30
C LEU A 299 -4.25 11.07 -13.18
N VAL A 300 -5.17 11.36 -14.11
CA VAL A 300 -5.74 10.35 -15.02
C VAL A 300 -4.67 9.72 -15.92
N VAL A 301 -3.72 10.51 -16.42
CA VAL A 301 -2.59 9.99 -17.21
C VAL A 301 -1.65 9.14 -16.38
N ALA A 302 -1.26 9.64 -15.21
CA ALA A 302 -0.41 8.90 -14.29
C ALA A 302 -1.06 7.57 -13.90
N ALA A 303 -2.36 7.57 -13.63
CA ALA A 303 -3.12 6.37 -13.29
C ALA A 303 -3.10 5.34 -14.41
N ARG A 304 -3.31 5.76 -15.66
CA ARG A 304 -3.22 4.87 -16.82
C ARG A 304 -1.83 4.25 -16.98
N LYS A 305 -0.76 5.00 -16.71
CA LYS A 305 0.62 4.48 -16.76
C LYS A 305 0.93 3.54 -15.59
N ALA A 306 0.42 3.83 -14.40
CA ALA A 306 0.71 3.10 -13.18
C ALA A 306 -0.08 1.80 -13.05
N ALA A 307 -1.32 1.75 -13.54
CA ALA A 307 -2.23 0.60 -13.38
C ALA A 307 -1.60 -0.77 -13.71
N PRO A 308 -0.83 -0.96 -14.80
CA PRO A 308 -0.18 -2.24 -15.10
C PRO A 308 0.88 -2.69 -14.08
N HIS A 309 1.25 -1.83 -13.14
CA HIS A 309 2.33 -2.05 -12.19
C HIS A 309 1.84 -2.21 -10.74
N LEU A 310 0.56 -1.96 -10.46
CA LEU A 310 0.03 -1.91 -9.09
C LEU A 310 0.00 -3.26 -8.38
N ASP A 311 -0.24 -4.36 -9.12
CA ASP A 311 -0.28 -5.71 -8.55
C ASP A 311 1.06 -6.44 -8.57
N ARG A 312 2.12 -5.73 -8.95
CA ARG A 312 3.47 -6.28 -8.88
C ARG A 312 3.92 -6.34 -7.44
N GLY A 313 4.06 -7.56 -6.91
CA GLY A 313 4.55 -7.79 -5.55
C GLY A 313 5.93 -7.18 -5.29
N GLU A 314 6.77 -6.99 -6.32
CA GLU A 314 8.05 -6.30 -6.16
C GLU A 314 7.88 -4.80 -5.84
N LEU A 315 6.77 -4.18 -6.26
CA LEU A 315 6.49 -2.74 -6.10
C LEU A 315 5.51 -2.44 -4.96
N GLU A 316 5.10 -3.46 -4.18
CA GLU A 316 4.10 -3.34 -3.11
C GLU A 316 4.42 -2.21 -2.13
N THR A 317 5.68 -2.08 -1.69
CA THR A 317 6.13 -0.99 -0.80
C THR A 317 5.98 0.38 -1.43
N ILE A 318 6.18 0.51 -2.74
CA ILE A 318 6.02 1.78 -3.47
C ILE A 318 4.53 2.14 -3.53
N VAL A 319 3.67 1.16 -3.76
CA VAL A 319 2.21 1.35 -3.76
C VAL A 319 1.75 1.81 -2.38
N ASP A 320 2.20 1.15 -1.31
CA ASP A 320 1.86 1.51 0.07
C ASP A 320 2.37 2.91 0.46
N GLN A 321 3.58 3.28 0.01
CA GLN A 321 4.12 4.63 0.18
C GLN A 321 3.18 5.68 -0.42
N VAL A 322 2.78 5.49 -1.67
CA VAL A 322 1.91 6.46 -2.37
C VAL A 322 0.51 6.44 -1.75
N ALA A 323 -0.06 5.28 -1.47
CA ALA A 323 -1.36 5.14 -0.80
C ALA A 323 -1.41 5.94 0.52
N LEU A 324 -0.34 5.85 1.32
CA LEU A 324 -0.19 6.62 2.54
C LEU A 324 -0.19 8.14 2.28
N GLU A 325 0.44 8.63 1.21
CA GLU A 325 0.38 10.04 0.82
C GLU A 325 -1.05 10.50 0.49
N TRP A 326 -1.88 9.62 -0.06
CA TRP A 326 -3.31 9.85 -0.28
C TRP A 326 -4.17 9.67 0.97
N GLY A 327 -3.61 9.09 2.05
CA GLY A 327 -4.35 8.77 3.28
C GLY A 327 -5.27 7.57 3.11
N MET A 328 -4.89 6.64 2.23
CA MET A 328 -5.61 5.41 1.92
C MET A 328 -4.76 4.21 2.31
N ASP A 329 -5.40 3.06 2.55
CA ASP A 329 -4.71 1.78 2.51
C ASP A 329 -4.36 1.39 1.05
N SER A 330 -3.47 0.40 0.91
CA SER A 330 -2.97 -0.03 -0.40
C SER A 330 -4.08 -0.58 -1.31
N THR A 331 -5.02 -1.35 -0.78
CA THR A 331 -6.11 -1.97 -1.55
C THR A 331 -7.04 -0.90 -2.13
N THR A 332 -7.50 0.02 -1.27
CA THR A 332 -8.30 1.20 -1.63
C THR A 332 -7.61 2.05 -2.69
N PHE A 333 -6.31 2.32 -2.52
CA PHE A 333 -5.55 3.12 -3.48
C PHE A 333 -5.46 2.45 -4.86
N LYS A 334 -5.24 1.13 -4.92
CA LYS A 334 -5.19 0.40 -6.20
C LYS A 334 -6.51 0.51 -6.96
N ILE A 335 -7.63 0.26 -6.29
CA ILE A 335 -8.98 0.36 -6.87
C ILE A 335 -9.22 1.77 -7.42
N PHE A 336 -8.84 2.81 -6.66
CA PHE A 336 -8.94 4.19 -7.10
C PHE A 336 -8.17 4.44 -8.40
N VAL A 337 -6.91 3.99 -8.49
CA VAL A 337 -6.06 4.18 -9.67
C VAL A 337 -6.56 3.38 -10.87
N GLU A 338 -7.00 2.14 -10.67
CA GLU A 338 -7.55 1.30 -11.74
C GLU A 338 -8.81 1.90 -12.35
N ASN A 339 -9.71 2.43 -11.53
CA ASN A 339 -10.91 3.10 -11.99
C ASN A 339 -10.58 4.35 -12.80
N LEU A 340 -9.59 5.14 -12.38
CA LEU A 340 -9.09 6.28 -13.15
C LEU A 340 -8.49 5.83 -14.49
N ALA A 341 -7.76 4.72 -14.51
CA ALA A 341 -7.17 4.16 -15.71
C ALA A 341 -8.23 3.63 -16.70
N ARG A 342 -9.29 2.97 -16.21
CA ARG A 342 -10.46 2.55 -17.00
C ARG A 342 -11.18 3.74 -17.61
N MET A 343 -11.44 4.77 -16.81
CA MET A 343 -12.01 6.03 -17.26
C MET A 343 -11.15 6.68 -18.37
N ALA A 344 -9.82 6.64 -18.25
CA ALA A 344 -8.91 7.16 -19.28
C ALA A 344 -8.99 6.39 -20.61
N ARG A 345 -9.44 5.13 -20.59
CA ARG A 345 -9.63 4.28 -21.78
C ARG A 345 -11.02 4.40 -22.40
N GLY A 346 -11.91 5.21 -21.83
CA GLY A 346 -13.31 5.26 -22.25
C GLY A 346 -14.13 4.04 -21.80
N GLU A 347 -13.55 3.20 -20.95
CA GLU A 347 -14.24 2.09 -20.26
C GLU A 347 -14.98 2.70 -19.05
N LEU A 348 -16.00 3.53 -19.31
CA LEU A 348 -16.78 4.15 -18.25
C LEU A 348 -17.47 3.07 -17.42
N VAL A 349 -16.99 2.89 -16.18
CA VAL A 349 -17.63 2.05 -15.18
C VAL A 349 -18.95 2.72 -14.81
N THR A 350 -20.07 2.05 -15.11
CA THR A 350 -21.37 2.53 -14.62
C THR A 350 -21.37 2.52 -13.09
N ARG A 351 -22.18 3.39 -12.46
CA ARG A 351 -22.32 3.43 -10.98
C ARG A 351 -22.61 2.03 -10.42
N GLU A 352 -23.47 1.28 -11.09
CA GLU A 352 -23.85 -0.08 -10.73
C GLU A 352 -22.70 -1.10 -10.89
N GLU A 353 -21.79 -0.95 -11.86
CA GLU A 353 -20.63 -1.84 -11.99
C GLU A 353 -19.55 -1.54 -10.96
N LEU A 354 -19.27 -0.26 -10.68
CA LEU A 354 -18.31 0.13 -9.66
C LEU A 354 -18.79 -0.33 -8.29
N ARG A 355 -20.10 -0.20 -8.06
CA ARG A 355 -20.78 -0.73 -6.87
C ARG A 355 -20.75 -2.26 -6.84
N ARG A 356 -20.96 -2.97 -7.95
CA ARG A 356 -20.85 -4.44 -8.01
C ARG A 356 -19.42 -4.95 -7.81
N GLU A 357 -18.39 -4.25 -8.28
CA GLU A 357 -17.00 -4.65 -8.04
C GLU A 357 -16.62 -4.46 -6.57
N LEU A 358 -17.11 -3.39 -5.93
CA LEU A 358 -16.97 -3.16 -4.49
C LEU A 358 -17.79 -4.18 -3.67
N GLU A 359 -19.06 -4.39 -4.02
CA GLU A 359 -19.96 -5.37 -3.38
C GLU A 359 -19.52 -6.82 -3.66
N ARG A 360 -18.79 -7.10 -4.75
CA ARG A 360 -18.20 -8.42 -5.01
C ARG A 360 -17.00 -8.67 -4.09
N LEU A 361 -16.24 -7.65 -3.74
CA LEU A 361 -15.14 -7.81 -2.77
C LEU A 361 -15.70 -7.99 -1.35
N GLU A 362 -16.69 -7.18 -0.94
CA GLU A 362 -17.42 -7.40 0.33
C GLU A 362 -18.22 -8.71 0.33
N GLY A 363 -18.78 -9.09 -0.82
CA GLY A 363 -19.70 -10.22 -1.02
C GLY A 363 -18.99 -11.56 -1.16
N VAL A 364 -17.82 -11.63 -1.79
CA VAL A 364 -16.97 -12.84 -1.78
C VAL A 364 -16.49 -13.10 -0.36
N GLU A 365 -16.15 -12.05 0.40
CA GLU A 365 -15.81 -12.13 1.82
C GLU A 365 -17.02 -12.57 2.68
N LEU A 366 -18.24 -12.15 2.34
CA LEU A 366 -19.48 -12.55 3.04
C LEU A 366 -20.00 -13.96 2.66
N GLU A 367 -19.90 -14.37 1.39
CA GLU A 367 -20.31 -15.70 0.94
C GLU A 367 -19.34 -16.78 1.39
N GLU A 368 -18.02 -16.52 1.42
CA GLU A 368 -17.06 -17.44 2.04
C GLU A 368 -17.30 -17.56 3.55
N ARG A 369 -17.65 -16.47 4.24
CA ARG A 369 -18.02 -16.48 5.68
C ARG A 369 -19.33 -17.19 5.96
N LEU A 370 -20.35 -17.04 5.10
CA LEU A 370 -21.63 -17.74 5.25
C LEU A 370 -21.52 -19.24 4.95
N SER A 371 -20.64 -19.62 4.00
CA SER A 371 -20.37 -21.02 3.67
C SER A 371 -19.56 -21.75 4.76
N GLN A 372 -18.93 -21.02 5.68
CA GLN A 372 -18.25 -21.57 6.86
C GLN A 372 -19.15 -21.58 8.11
N LEU A 373 -20.33 -20.96 8.04
CA LEU A 373 -21.31 -20.87 9.12
C LEU A 373 -22.56 -21.75 8.91
N ILE A 374 -22.69 -22.39 7.74
CA ILE A 374 -23.65 -23.47 7.43
C ILE A 374 -22.84 -24.75 7.26
#